data_AF-L1K2N5-F1
#
_entry.id   AF-L1K2N5-F1
#
_cell.length_a   1.000
_cell.length_b   1.000
_cell.length_c   1.000
_cell.angle_alpha   90.00
_cell.angle_beta   90.00
_cell.angle_gamma   90.00
#
_symmetry.space_group_name_H-M   'P 1'
#
loop_
_entity.id
_entity.type
_entity.pdbx_description
1 polymer ?
#
loop_
_entity_poly.entity_id
_entity_poly.type
_entity_poly.pdbx_seq_one_letter_code
_entity_poly.pdbx_strand_id
1 'polypeptide(L)'
;MNEEGEAHGWGAIRWDDGDDYDGVFKHGELNGRGTYTRQSKSQFLIEFEEGKPVGKGEMYENFNSKKEMIVYDVEFDGSGMLEDCAPTVKQRKRLPDYKEAMIPVCGMLSGPSGGPSSYDHIHPVSGELIWARPSRADYVLFNAEDCRGKIVLVRRGGTDFTRKLSAVQAAGGAICMVVVGFNPDEKKYQRPICCVHTGAVGGDDLPPELRSLECNIPVIYILKCLECEPLNTHFKSRRDCKIGILGGDFALYEFRMSFGDVTWMISKRYSEFDALDNVLNTKYGLPPVGLPPKQWFGLRDPNVIQSRHDGFNLYLNDCIKRPVLVLSPELQSFCEMPEEVINSFKKN
;
A
#
# COMPACT_ATOMS: atom_id res chain seq x y z
N MET A 1 -2.24 25.12 12.25
CA MET A 1 -1.55 26.08 13.16
C MET A 1 -1.92 25.74 14.59
N ASN A 2 -1.07 26.05 15.58
CA ASN A 2 -1.48 26.12 16.98
C ASN A 2 -2.18 27.46 17.30
N GLU A 3 -2.51 27.70 18.57
CA GLU A 3 -3.19 28.92 19.04
C GLU A 3 -2.34 30.19 18.83
N GLU A 4 -1.01 30.05 18.71
CA GLU A 4 -0.06 31.13 18.49
C GLU A 4 0.19 31.43 17.00
N GLY A 5 -0.45 30.67 16.09
CA GLY A 5 -0.30 30.82 14.64
C GLY A 5 0.90 30.08 14.03
N GLU A 6 1.62 29.29 14.82
CA GLU A 6 2.77 28.50 14.39
C GLU A 6 2.34 27.21 13.66
N ALA A 7 3.19 26.68 12.79
CA ALA A 7 2.97 25.37 12.18
C ALA A 7 2.94 24.27 13.26
N HIS A 8 1.88 23.47 13.26
CA HIS A 8 1.65 22.41 14.23
C HIS A 8 0.77 21.31 13.61
N GLY A 9 1.11 20.04 13.86
CA GLY A 9 0.48 18.89 13.21
C GLY A 9 1.03 18.65 11.80
N TRP A 10 0.33 17.84 10.99
CA TRP A 10 0.74 17.56 9.62
C TRP A 10 0.64 18.79 8.71
N GLY A 11 1.70 19.05 7.94
CA GLY A 11 1.73 20.16 6.98
C GLY A 11 2.65 19.87 5.80
N ALA A 12 2.73 20.83 4.89
CA ALA A 12 3.75 20.85 3.85
C ALA A 12 4.24 22.29 3.64
N ILE A 13 5.54 22.45 3.45
CA ILE A 13 6.21 23.72 3.17
C ILE A 13 7.09 23.57 1.93
N ARG A 14 7.31 24.69 1.24
CA ARG A 14 8.29 24.81 0.17
C ARG A 14 9.10 26.07 0.44
N TRP A 15 10.42 25.93 0.42
CA TRP A 15 11.34 27.03 0.64
C TRP A 15 11.73 27.71 -0.69
N ASP A 16 12.24 28.94 -0.61
CA ASP A 16 12.57 29.77 -1.78
C ASP A 16 13.75 29.22 -2.59
N ASP A 17 14.63 28.43 -1.97
CA ASP A 17 15.67 27.64 -2.63
C ASP A 17 15.10 26.51 -3.51
N GLY A 18 13.84 26.13 -3.31
CA GLY A 18 13.16 25.07 -4.04
C GLY A 18 13.19 23.68 -3.38
N ASP A 19 13.64 23.59 -2.13
CA ASP A 19 13.44 22.41 -1.28
C ASP A 19 11.96 22.33 -0.83
N ASP A 20 11.44 21.11 -0.66
CA ASP A 20 10.08 20.84 -0.16
C ASP A 20 10.13 19.98 1.12
N TYR A 21 9.20 20.16 2.05
CA TYR A 21 8.93 19.19 3.13
C TYR A 21 7.44 18.87 3.27
N ASP A 22 7.13 17.62 3.57
CA ASP A 22 5.79 17.08 3.83
C ASP A 22 5.88 16.14 5.04
N GLY A 23 5.39 16.59 6.19
CA GLY A 23 5.76 16.04 7.49
C GLY A 23 4.96 16.65 8.65
N VAL A 24 5.27 16.22 9.86
CA VAL A 24 4.73 16.83 11.08
C VAL A 24 5.52 18.11 11.42
N PHE A 25 4.81 19.07 11.99
CA PHE A 25 5.35 20.30 12.55
C PHE A 25 5.00 20.38 14.03
N LYS A 26 5.87 21.02 14.81
CA LYS A 26 5.63 21.33 16.22
C LYS A 26 6.34 22.65 16.54
N HIS A 27 5.59 23.65 16.96
CA HIS A 27 6.10 25.01 17.26
C HIS A 27 6.87 25.64 16.08
N GLY A 28 6.30 25.56 14.88
CA GLY A 28 6.91 26.10 13.66
C GLY A 28 8.00 25.21 13.06
N GLU A 29 8.61 24.32 13.83
CA GLU A 29 9.74 23.49 13.40
C GLU A 29 9.30 22.13 12.83
N LEU A 30 10.19 21.52 12.03
CA LEU A 30 10.03 20.15 11.54
C LEU A 30 10.12 19.19 12.74
N ASN A 31 9.17 18.27 12.85
CA ASN A 31 9.09 17.34 13.97
C ASN A 31 8.46 16.02 13.54
N GLY A 32 8.74 14.90 14.22
CA GLY A 32 8.19 13.59 13.86
C GLY A 32 8.53 13.16 12.43
N ARG A 33 7.72 12.26 11.85
CA ARG A 33 7.98 11.72 10.50
C ARG A 33 7.73 12.78 9.43
N GLY A 34 8.63 12.84 8.45
CA GLY A 34 8.46 13.67 7.27
C GLY A 34 9.31 13.23 6.08
N THR A 35 8.94 13.72 4.91
CA THR A 35 9.72 13.62 3.67
C THR A 35 10.28 14.98 3.33
N TYR A 36 11.60 15.11 3.38
CA TYR A 36 12.33 16.30 2.91
C TYR A 36 12.88 16.04 1.51
N THR A 37 12.58 16.92 0.56
CA THR A 37 12.98 16.84 -0.85
C THR A 37 13.90 18.00 -1.18
N ARG A 38 15.17 17.71 -1.46
CA ARG A 38 16.12 18.71 -1.95
C ARG A 38 15.79 19.20 -3.36
N GLN A 39 16.23 20.41 -3.70
CA GLN A 39 16.16 20.99 -5.06
C GLN A 39 16.83 20.05 -6.08
N SER A 40 17.92 19.37 -5.68
CA SER A 40 18.62 18.30 -6.42
C SER A 40 17.76 17.06 -6.72
N LYS A 41 16.55 17.00 -6.17
CA LYS A 41 15.59 15.88 -6.21
C LYS A 41 16.04 14.63 -5.46
N SER A 42 17.04 14.74 -4.59
CA SER A 42 17.27 13.75 -3.52
C SER A 42 16.19 13.89 -2.46
N GLN A 43 15.66 12.79 -1.94
CA GLN A 43 14.64 12.80 -0.89
C GLN A 43 15.07 12.01 0.33
N PHE A 44 14.62 12.44 1.51
CA PHE A 44 14.91 11.84 2.80
C PHE A 44 13.58 11.59 3.52
N LEU A 45 13.30 10.33 3.81
CA LEU A 45 12.16 9.90 4.61
C LEU A 45 12.69 9.51 5.99
N ILE A 46 12.49 10.38 6.99
CA ILE A 46 13.10 10.25 8.32
C ILE A 46 12.25 10.93 9.40
N GLU A 47 12.57 10.69 10.67
CA GLU A 47 12.03 11.42 11.81
C GLU A 47 12.86 12.68 12.09
N PHE A 48 12.20 13.73 12.55
CA PHE A 48 12.78 15.03 12.90
C PHE A 48 12.51 15.36 14.37
N GLU A 49 13.49 15.96 15.04
CA GLU A 49 13.36 16.50 16.39
C GLU A 49 14.01 17.88 16.42
N GLU A 50 13.25 18.91 16.80
CA GLU A 50 13.69 20.32 16.81
C GLU A 50 14.38 20.75 15.50
N GLY A 51 13.73 20.46 14.36
CA GLY A 51 14.24 20.74 13.01
C GLY A 51 15.30 19.75 12.48
N LYS A 52 15.89 18.89 13.33
CA LYS A 52 17.05 18.05 12.98
C LYS A 52 16.63 16.61 12.63
N PRO A 53 17.19 15.99 11.59
CA PRO A 53 16.95 14.58 11.27
C PRO A 53 17.55 13.66 12.35
N VAL A 54 16.78 12.67 12.80
CA VAL A 54 17.16 11.74 13.87
C VAL A 54 16.81 10.29 13.52
N GLY A 55 17.65 9.36 13.99
CA GLY A 55 17.39 7.93 13.89
C GLY A 55 17.55 7.40 12.46
N LYS A 56 16.77 6.36 12.14
CA LYS A 56 16.86 5.62 10.87
C LYS A 56 15.80 6.09 9.89
N GLY A 57 16.20 6.20 8.63
CA GLY A 57 15.34 6.58 7.52
C GLY A 57 15.78 5.99 6.20
N GLU A 58 15.15 6.42 5.13
CA GLU A 58 15.51 6.08 3.75
C GLU A 58 15.85 7.33 2.96
N MET A 59 16.95 7.28 2.21
CA MET A 59 17.33 8.33 1.28
C MET A 59 17.23 7.83 -0.17
N TYR A 60 16.60 8.64 -1.01
CA TYR A 60 16.32 8.34 -2.40
C TYR A 60 17.07 9.31 -3.31
N GLU A 61 17.96 8.79 -4.16
CA GLU A 61 18.69 9.58 -5.16
C GLU A 61 18.10 9.32 -6.56
N ASN A 62 17.77 10.40 -7.29
CA ASN A 62 17.26 10.37 -8.65
C ASN A 62 18.37 10.11 -9.68
N PHE A 63 18.09 9.36 -10.75
CA PHE A 63 19.14 8.88 -11.67
C PHE A 63 19.31 9.68 -12.96
N ASN A 64 20.48 9.37 -13.55
CA ASN A 64 20.81 9.32 -14.97
C ASN A 64 19.67 9.00 -15.97
N SER A 65 20.02 9.02 -17.25
CA SER A 65 19.14 8.89 -18.42
C SER A 65 18.13 7.73 -18.43
N LYS A 66 18.25 6.72 -17.56
CA LYS A 66 17.30 5.59 -17.44
C LYS A 66 16.18 5.75 -16.40
N LYS A 67 16.20 6.76 -15.53
CA LYS A 67 15.17 7.03 -14.47
C LYS A 67 14.96 5.92 -13.43
N GLU A 68 15.98 5.12 -13.17
CA GLU A 68 16.01 4.23 -12.01
C GLU A 68 16.20 5.05 -10.71
N MET A 69 16.23 4.40 -9.55
CA MET A 69 16.24 5.06 -8.24
C MET A 69 17.08 4.23 -7.25
N ILE A 70 18.01 4.87 -6.53
CA ILE A 70 18.83 4.22 -5.50
C ILE A 70 18.11 4.58 -4.21
N VAL A 71 17.76 3.55 -3.46
CA VAL A 71 17.41 3.68 -2.05
C VAL A 71 18.68 3.41 -1.24
N TYR A 72 18.90 4.24 -0.24
CA TYR A 72 19.84 3.95 0.83
C TYR A 72 19.07 3.88 2.14
N ASP A 73 19.32 2.84 2.95
CA ASP A 73 19.05 2.93 4.37
C ASP A 73 20.06 3.94 4.95
N VAL A 74 19.57 4.93 5.69
CA VAL A 74 20.38 6.01 6.27
C VAL A 74 20.12 6.15 7.77
N GLU A 75 21.12 6.62 8.50
CA GLU A 75 21.02 6.93 9.93
C GLU A 75 21.59 8.33 10.19
N PHE A 76 20.93 9.07 11.09
CA PHE A 76 21.34 10.41 11.51
C PHE A 76 21.32 10.48 13.05
N ASP A 77 22.26 11.23 13.61
CA ASP A 77 22.50 11.34 15.05
C ASP A 77 21.91 12.61 15.70
N GLY A 78 21.18 13.42 14.93
CA GLY A 78 20.63 14.71 15.39
C GLY A 78 21.67 15.84 15.54
N SER A 79 22.90 15.67 15.04
CA SER A 79 23.99 16.64 15.25
C SER A 79 23.87 17.98 14.50
N GLY A 80 23.03 18.06 13.45
CA GLY A 80 22.86 19.27 12.65
C GLY A 80 21.63 19.22 11.74
N MET A 81 21.37 20.30 11.00
CA MET A 81 20.26 20.37 10.05
C MET A 81 20.49 19.45 8.85
N LEU A 82 19.40 18.92 8.26
CA LEU A 82 19.47 17.95 7.16
C LEU A 82 20.20 18.50 5.92
N GLU A 83 20.22 19.81 5.71
CA GLU A 83 20.96 20.48 4.65
C GLU A 83 22.49 20.34 4.82
N ASP A 84 22.98 20.51 6.05
CA ASP A 84 24.40 20.56 6.43
C ASP A 84 25.01 19.18 6.73
N CYS A 85 24.24 18.25 7.29
CA CYS A 85 24.75 16.95 7.71
C CYS A 85 24.66 15.87 6.61
N ALA A 86 25.71 15.07 6.49
CA ALA A 86 25.66 13.78 5.79
C ALA A 86 25.18 12.70 6.78
N PRO A 87 24.48 11.64 6.31
CA PRO A 87 24.08 10.54 7.18
C PRO A 87 25.31 9.82 7.77
N THR A 88 25.23 9.44 9.04
CA THR A 88 26.31 8.72 9.76
C THR A 88 26.47 7.28 9.27
N VAL A 89 25.40 6.69 8.73
CA VAL A 89 25.38 5.40 8.03
C VAL A 89 24.68 5.55 6.69
N LYS A 90 25.22 4.96 5.61
CA LYS A 90 24.58 4.93 4.28
C LYS A 90 24.78 3.56 3.63
N GLN A 91 23.74 2.74 3.57
CA GLN A 91 23.78 1.40 2.96
C GLN A 91 22.85 1.31 1.75
N ARG A 92 23.36 0.89 0.59
CA ARG A 92 22.56 0.77 -0.65
C ARG A 92 21.60 -0.42 -0.59
N LYS A 93 20.36 -0.19 -1.02
CA LYS A 93 19.25 -1.15 -1.05
C LYS A 93 18.63 -1.25 -2.45
N ARG A 94 18.03 -2.41 -2.78
CA ARG A 94 17.19 -2.60 -3.98
C ARG A 94 15.76 -2.21 -3.62
N LEU A 95 15.17 -1.27 -4.35
CA LEU A 95 13.72 -1.08 -4.35
C LEU A 95 13.06 -2.26 -5.10
N PRO A 96 11.93 -2.80 -4.63
CA PRO A 96 11.07 -3.65 -5.46
C PRO A 96 10.75 -2.98 -6.80
N ASP A 97 10.61 -3.75 -7.87
CA ASP A 97 10.07 -3.19 -9.12
C ASP A 97 8.61 -2.78 -8.85
N TYR A 98 8.17 -1.62 -9.37
CA TYR A 98 6.77 -1.21 -9.22
C TYR A 98 5.81 -2.24 -9.85
N LYS A 99 6.25 -2.97 -10.88
CA LYS A 99 5.52 -4.11 -11.46
C LYS A 99 5.45 -5.33 -10.53
N GLU A 100 6.40 -5.48 -9.61
CA GLU A 100 6.35 -6.48 -8.54
C GLU A 100 5.34 -6.10 -7.43
N ALA A 101 4.70 -4.92 -7.49
CA ALA A 101 3.72 -4.43 -6.50
C ALA A 101 2.29 -4.10 -7.03
N MET A 102 2.07 -4.06 -8.35
CA MET A 102 0.74 -3.75 -8.95
C MET A 102 -0.26 -4.92 -8.91
N ILE A 103 -1.18 -4.90 -7.94
CA ILE A 103 -2.43 -5.69 -7.93
C ILE A 103 -3.37 -5.13 -9.03
N PRO A 104 -4.43 -5.81 -9.53
CA PRO A 104 -5.32 -5.21 -10.52
C PRO A 104 -6.00 -3.93 -10.03
N VAL A 105 -6.16 -2.98 -10.95
CA VAL A 105 -6.86 -1.72 -10.71
C VAL A 105 -7.95 -1.55 -11.75
N CYS A 106 -9.14 -1.17 -11.32
CA CYS A 106 -10.17 -0.67 -12.24
C CYS A 106 -9.94 0.85 -12.38
N GLY A 107 -9.13 1.23 -13.37
CA GLY A 107 -8.71 2.61 -13.58
C GLY A 107 -9.62 3.39 -14.54
N MET A 108 -10.04 4.59 -14.14
CA MET A 108 -10.55 5.58 -15.11
C MET A 108 -9.40 6.18 -15.92
N LEU A 109 -9.35 5.82 -17.20
CA LEU A 109 -8.57 6.55 -18.21
C LEU A 109 -9.47 6.85 -19.41
N SER A 110 -10.04 8.05 -19.47
CA SER A 110 -10.55 8.60 -20.74
C SER A 110 -9.49 9.52 -21.36
N GLY A 111 -8.43 8.93 -21.89
CA GLY A 111 -7.67 9.60 -22.96
C GLY A 111 -8.45 9.47 -24.28
N PRO A 112 -8.31 10.40 -25.23
CA PRO A 112 -9.05 10.39 -26.51
C PRO A 112 -8.67 9.23 -27.47
N SER A 113 -8.01 8.18 -26.97
CA SER A 113 -7.46 7.08 -27.77
C SER A 113 -7.20 5.78 -26.98
N GLY A 114 -7.92 5.51 -25.87
CA GLY A 114 -7.72 4.24 -25.15
C GLY A 114 -8.45 4.01 -23.83
N GLY A 115 -9.62 4.61 -23.61
CA GLY A 115 -10.47 4.26 -22.46
C GLY A 115 -11.41 3.08 -22.72
N PRO A 116 -11.88 2.37 -21.67
CA PRO A 116 -12.93 1.38 -21.83
C PRO A 116 -14.20 2.02 -22.41
N SER A 117 -14.88 1.30 -23.31
CA SER A 117 -16.05 1.80 -24.03
C SER A 117 -17.33 1.92 -23.19
N SER A 118 -17.38 1.27 -22.02
CA SER A 118 -18.38 1.52 -20.98
C SER A 118 -17.80 1.34 -19.59
N TYR A 119 -18.47 1.93 -18.60
CA TYR A 119 -18.08 1.92 -17.19
C TYR A 119 -18.91 0.95 -16.34
N ASP A 120 -19.67 0.03 -16.96
CA ASP A 120 -20.67 -0.83 -16.30
C ASP A 120 -20.07 -1.83 -15.29
N HIS A 121 -18.74 -1.96 -15.29
CA HIS A 121 -17.94 -2.78 -14.37
C HIS A 121 -17.37 -2.00 -13.17
N ILE A 122 -17.67 -0.71 -13.08
CA ILE A 122 -17.28 0.20 -12.00
C ILE A 122 -18.50 0.41 -11.09
N HIS A 123 -18.34 0.08 -9.81
CA HIS A 123 -19.34 0.39 -8.78
C HIS A 123 -18.95 1.66 -8.01
N PRO A 124 -19.92 2.44 -7.51
CA PRO A 124 -19.63 3.57 -6.63
C PRO A 124 -18.92 3.09 -5.37
N VAL A 125 -17.87 3.80 -4.97
CA VAL A 125 -17.17 3.58 -3.69
C VAL A 125 -17.38 4.78 -2.78
N SER A 126 -17.60 4.52 -1.49
CA SER A 126 -17.65 5.53 -0.44
C SER A 126 -16.77 5.09 0.73
N GLY A 127 -16.21 6.07 1.44
CA GLY A 127 -15.29 5.83 2.55
C GLY A 127 -14.68 7.12 3.05
N GLU A 128 -14.03 7.05 4.20
CA GLU A 128 -13.32 8.17 4.80
C GLU A 128 -12.15 8.61 3.89
N LEU A 129 -11.94 9.92 3.77
CA LEU A 129 -10.79 10.46 3.02
C LEU A 129 -9.55 10.48 3.92
N ILE A 130 -8.41 10.05 3.39
CA ILE A 130 -7.11 10.19 4.06
C ILE A 130 -6.04 10.64 3.07
N TRP A 131 -5.12 11.50 3.49
CA TRP A 131 -3.94 11.79 2.68
C TRP A 131 -2.99 10.60 2.66
N ALA A 132 -2.47 10.28 1.47
CA ALA A 132 -1.22 9.54 1.38
C ALA A 132 -0.13 10.29 2.15
N ARG A 133 0.78 9.56 2.80
CA ARG A 133 1.96 10.14 3.43
C ARG A 133 3.20 9.35 3.02
N PRO A 134 4.10 9.92 2.19
CA PRO A 134 4.10 11.30 1.67
C PRO A 134 2.91 11.61 0.75
N SER A 135 2.42 12.86 0.72
CA SER A 135 1.23 13.26 -0.06
C SER A 135 1.38 13.01 -1.55
N ARG A 136 2.60 13.10 -2.09
CA ARG A 136 2.85 12.77 -3.49
C ARG A 136 2.70 11.26 -3.78
N ALA A 137 2.74 10.36 -2.78
CA ALA A 137 2.76 8.91 -2.97
C ALA A 137 3.83 8.43 -3.98
N ASP A 138 4.97 9.10 -4.03
CA ASP A 138 6.04 8.78 -4.99
C ASP A 138 6.85 7.51 -4.57
N TYR A 139 6.60 7.02 -3.35
CA TYR A 139 7.28 5.95 -2.61
C TYR A 139 6.28 5.24 -1.67
N VAL A 140 6.73 4.19 -0.96
CA VAL A 140 5.92 3.47 0.05
C VAL A 140 5.32 4.45 1.06
N LEU A 141 4.03 4.28 1.36
CA LEU A 141 3.34 5.11 2.34
C LEU A 141 3.72 4.70 3.76
N PHE A 142 4.15 5.64 4.59
CA PHE A 142 4.44 5.37 6.00
C PHE A 142 3.19 5.42 6.89
N ASN A 143 2.07 5.95 6.36
CA ASN A 143 0.73 5.80 6.95
C ASN A 143 -0.07 4.66 6.29
N ALA A 144 0.63 3.64 5.77
CA ALA A 144 0.02 2.53 5.05
C ALA A 144 -1.13 1.85 5.82
N GLU A 145 -0.97 1.63 7.12
CA GLU A 145 -2.00 1.02 7.98
C GLU A 145 -3.24 1.93 8.10
N ASP A 146 -3.05 3.25 8.23
CA ASP A 146 -4.14 4.23 8.30
C ASP A 146 -4.92 4.34 6.97
N CYS A 147 -4.30 3.97 5.85
CA CYS A 147 -4.95 3.95 4.54
C CYS A 147 -5.94 2.80 4.34
N ARG A 148 -5.92 1.77 5.19
CA ARG A 148 -6.81 0.60 5.05
C ARG A 148 -8.28 0.99 5.23
N GLY A 149 -9.13 0.58 4.29
CA GLY A 149 -10.55 0.92 4.23
C GLY A 149 -10.86 2.34 3.75
N LYS A 150 -9.85 3.15 3.41
CA LYS A 150 -10.00 4.59 3.13
C LYS A 150 -9.74 4.96 1.67
N ILE A 151 -10.29 6.12 1.28
CA ILE A 151 -10.04 6.77 0.00
C ILE A 151 -8.80 7.63 0.14
N VAL A 152 -7.72 7.25 -0.54
CA VAL A 152 -6.41 7.86 -0.39
C VAL A 152 -6.24 9.03 -1.36
N LEU A 153 -6.19 10.24 -0.81
CA LEU A 153 -5.88 11.48 -1.53
C LEU A 153 -4.38 11.54 -1.83
N VAL A 154 -4.02 11.74 -3.09
CA VAL A 154 -2.63 11.83 -3.55
C VAL A 154 -2.41 13.14 -4.30
N ARG A 155 -1.35 13.87 -3.94
CA ARG A 155 -0.94 15.11 -4.59
C ARG A 155 -0.31 14.80 -5.97
N ARG A 156 -0.77 15.52 -6.99
CA ARG A 156 -0.18 15.53 -8.34
C ARG A 156 1.28 16.03 -8.31
N GLY A 157 2.07 15.57 -9.27
CA GLY A 157 3.48 15.96 -9.43
C GLY A 157 4.48 14.98 -8.82
N GLY A 158 5.76 15.28 -8.89
CA GLY A 158 6.85 14.41 -8.41
C GLY A 158 7.13 13.18 -9.29
N THR A 159 6.13 12.35 -9.56
CA THR A 159 6.25 11.08 -10.29
C THR A 159 5.09 10.82 -11.27
N ASP A 160 5.07 9.68 -11.97
CA ASP A 160 3.94 9.25 -12.82
C ASP A 160 2.79 8.56 -12.06
N PHE A 161 1.60 8.48 -12.68
CA PHE A 161 0.43 7.87 -12.04
C PHE A 161 0.63 6.40 -11.67
N THR A 162 1.45 5.65 -12.40
CA THR A 162 1.70 4.22 -12.15
C THR A 162 2.48 4.00 -10.85
N ARG A 163 3.51 4.82 -10.58
CA ARG A 163 4.22 4.78 -9.29
C ARG A 163 3.33 5.19 -8.11
N LYS A 164 2.51 6.25 -8.27
CA LYS A 164 1.51 6.67 -7.26
C LYS A 164 0.55 5.55 -6.91
N LEU A 165 -0.01 4.92 -7.94
CA LEU A 165 -0.91 3.79 -7.82
C LEU A 165 -0.25 2.62 -7.08
N SER A 166 0.99 2.27 -7.47
CA SER A 166 1.77 1.20 -6.83
C SER A 166 2.03 1.47 -5.35
N ALA A 167 2.32 2.72 -4.96
CA ALA A 167 2.51 3.12 -3.57
C ALA A 167 1.25 2.96 -2.72
N VAL A 168 0.10 3.42 -3.22
CA VAL A 168 -1.18 3.30 -2.52
C VAL A 168 -1.65 1.83 -2.46
N GLN A 169 -1.37 1.04 -3.49
CA GLN A 169 -1.64 -0.41 -3.46
C GLN A 169 -0.76 -1.16 -2.46
N ALA A 170 0.53 -0.81 -2.38
CA ALA A 170 1.48 -1.43 -1.45
C ALA A 170 1.12 -1.18 0.02
N ALA A 171 0.38 -0.10 0.33
CA ALA A 171 -0.19 0.10 1.67
C ALA A 171 -1.12 -1.06 2.09
N GLY A 172 -1.89 -1.61 1.14
CA GLY A 172 -2.83 -2.70 1.36
C GLY A 172 -4.20 -2.22 1.85
N GLY A 173 -5.26 -2.66 1.18
CA GLY A 173 -6.65 -2.39 1.58
C GLY A 173 -7.13 -0.93 1.49
N ALA A 174 -6.35 -0.02 0.90
CA ALA A 174 -6.90 1.25 0.42
C ALA A 174 -7.96 0.95 -0.66
N ILE A 175 -9.16 1.52 -0.55
CA ILE A 175 -10.29 1.20 -1.46
C ILE A 175 -10.22 2.00 -2.78
N CYS A 176 -9.56 3.15 -2.76
CA CYS A 176 -9.50 4.07 -3.89
C CYS A 176 -8.30 5.01 -3.76
N MET A 177 -7.69 5.40 -4.88
CA MET A 177 -6.76 6.52 -4.96
C MET A 177 -7.39 7.68 -5.74
N VAL A 178 -7.38 8.86 -5.15
CA VAL A 178 -7.91 10.11 -5.71
C VAL A 178 -6.76 11.09 -5.89
N VAL A 179 -6.35 11.35 -7.14
CA VAL A 179 -5.24 12.28 -7.42
C VAL A 179 -5.75 13.71 -7.53
N VAL A 180 -5.27 14.58 -6.63
CA VAL A 180 -5.73 15.96 -6.41
C VAL A 180 -4.60 16.98 -6.65
N GLY A 181 -5.01 18.23 -6.89
CA GLY A 181 -4.11 19.37 -7.08
C GLY A 181 -3.62 19.57 -8.51
N PHE A 182 -3.21 20.80 -8.80
CA PHE A 182 -2.70 21.24 -10.10
C PHE A 182 -1.45 22.10 -9.88
N ASN A 183 -0.36 21.77 -10.56
CA ASN A 183 0.84 22.58 -10.62
C ASN A 183 1.00 23.12 -12.06
N PRO A 184 0.85 24.43 -12.31
CA PRO A 184 0.90 25.00 -13.66
C PRO A 184 2.27 24.81 -14.33
N ASP A 185 3.36 24.73 -13.56
CA ASP A 185 4.72 24.55 -14.07
C ASP A 185 4.99 23.11 -14.56
N GLU A 186 4.18 22.14 -14.14
CA GLU A 186 4.32 20.73 -14.49
C GLU A 186 3.73 20.38 -15.86
N LYS A 187 4.25 21.05 -16.90
CA LYS A 187 3.81 20.92 -18.30
C LYS A 187 3.67 19.47 -18.80
N LYS A 188 4.51 18.56 -18.29
CA LYS A 188 4.51 17.13 -18.64
C LYS A 188 3.21 16.39 -18.28
N TYR A 189 2.48 16.84 -17.25
CA TYR A 189 1.31 16.13 -16.72
C TYR A 189 -0.03 16.78 -17.10
N GLN A 190 -0.04 17.80 -17.97
CA GLN A 190 -1.20 18.65 -18.32
C GLN A 190 -2.41 17.97 -18.99
N ARG A 191 -2.47 16.63 -19.10
CA ARG A 191 -3.66 15.98 -19.65
C ARG A 191 -4.85 16.15 -18.69
N PRO A 192 -6.04 16.54 -19.17
CA PRO A 192 -7.27 16.50 -18.39
C PRO A 192 -7.65 15.03 -18.16
N ILE A 193 -8.27 14.74 -17.02
CA ILE A 193 -8.66 13.39 -16.62
C ILE A 193 -10.12 13.45 -16.11
N CYS A 194 -10.86 12.35 -16.26
CA CYS A 194 -12.31 12.41 -16.46
C CYS A 194 -13.12 12.89 -15.25
N CYS A 195 -14.21 13.60 -15.56
CA CYS A 195 -15.25 14.00 -14.64
C CYS A 195 -16.39 12.97 -14.62
N VAL A 196 -16.91 12.65 -13.43
CA VAL A 196 -18.20 11.97 -13.24
C VAL A 196 -19.07 12.71 -12.20
N HIS A 197 -19.07 14.05 -12.23
CA HIS A 197 -20.16 14.83 -11.62
C HIS A 197 -20.32 16.23 -12.22
N THR A 198 -21.56 16.60 -12.58
CA THR A 198 -21.93 17.98 -12.90
C THR A 198 -22.33 18.72 -11.63
N GLY A 199 -21.35 19.19 -10.85
CA GLY A 199 -21.62 20.00 -9.65
C GLY A 199 -20.37 20.24 -8.80
N ALA A 200 -20.38 21.33 -8.04
CA ALA A 200 -19.37 21.57 -7.00
C ALA A 200 -19.62 20.66 -5.80
N VAL A 201 -18.57 20.06 -5.25
CA VAL A 201 -18.64 19.32 -3.98
C VAL A 201 -18.70 20.36 -2.85
N GLY A 202 -19.76 20.30 -2.02
CA GLY A 202 -19.93 21.21 -0.89
C GLY A 202 -18.82 21.06 0.14
N GLY A 203 -18.22 22.17 0.58
CA GLY A 203 -16.98 22.18 1.37
C GLY A 203 -17.11 21.79 2.84
N ASP A 204 -18.28 21.34 3.30
CA ASP A 204 -18.53 21.11 4.73
C ASP A 204 -17.95 19.78 5.25
N ASP A 205 -17.88 18.74 4.41
CA ASP A 205 -17.29 17.43 4.75
C ASP A 205 -15.76 17.36 4.58
N LEU A 206 -15.13 18.45 4.11
CA LEU A 206 -13.68 18.53 3.93
C LEU A 206 -12.98 19.13 5.17
N PRO A 207 -11.84 18.55 5.61
CA PRO A 207 -10.94 19.17 6.57
C PRO A 207 -10.63 20.63 6.18
N PRO A 208 -10.50 21.56 7.14
CA PRO A 208 -10.35 22.99 6.85
C PRO A 208 -9.21 23.32 5.88
N GLU A 209 -8.13 22.53 5.90
CA GLU A 209 -6.95 22.70 5.04
C GLU A 209 -7.23 22.41 3.56
N LEU A 210 -8.34 21.73 3.24
CA LEU A 210 -8.69 21.29 1.87
C LEU A 210 -9.78 22.13 1.21
N ARG A 211 -10.41 23.04 1.96
CA ARG A 211 -11.48 23.92 1.48
C ARG A 211 -10.98 24.99 0.48
N SER A 212 -9.68 25.19 0.37
CA SER A 212 -9.02 26.14 -0.55
C SER A 212 -8.56 25.51 -1.87
N LEU A 213 -8.70 24.18 -2.07
CA LEU A 213 -8.42 23.58 -3.38
C LEU A 213 -9.54 23.90 -4.38
N GLU A 214 -9.24 24.74 -5.37
CA GLU A 214 -9.97 24.75 -6.65
C GLU A 214 -9.75 23.42 -7.39
N CYS A 215 -10.48 22.39 -6.97
CA CYS A 215 -10.35 21.03 -7.47
C CYS A 215 -11.04 20.87 -8.83
N ASN A 216 -10.36 21.29 -9.90
CA ASN A 216 -10.73 20.89 -11.27
C ASN A 216 -10.40 19.40 -11.53
N ILE A 217 -11.30 18.56 -11.02
CA ILE A 217 -11.53 17.14 -11.34
C ILE A 217 -10.38 16.18 -10.94
N PRO A 218 -10.60 15.28 -9.96
CA PRO A 218 -9.59 14.29 -9.58
C PRO A 218 -9.56 13.08 -10.51
N VAL A 219 -8.38 12.44 -10.60
CA VAL A 219 -8.30 11.07 -11.15
C VAL A 219 -8.74 10.09 -10.07
N ILE A 220 -9.70 9.22 -10.36
CA ILE A 220 -10.19 8.20 -9.44
C ILE A 220 -9.74 6.83 -9.95
N TYR A 221 -8.89 6.16 -9.18
CA TYR A 221 -8.51 4.76 -9.40
C TYR A 221 -9.13 3.90 -8.31
N ILE A 222 -10.06 3.01 -8.67
CA ILE A 222 -10.64 2.06 -7.71
C ILE A 222 -9.68 0.89 -7.58
N LEU A 223 -9.20 0.69 -6.35
CA LEU A 223 -8.25 -0.34 -6.01
C LEU A 223 -9.03 -1.59 -5.60
N LYS A 224 -8.79 -2.71 -6.29
CA LYS A 224 -9.31 -4.00 -5.86
C LYS A 224 -8.15 -4.78 -5.26
N CYS A 225 -7.96 -4.65 -3.95
CA CYS A 225 -7.04 -5.51 -3.22
C CYS A 225 -7.69 -6.87 -3.00
N LEU A 226 -6.91 -7.95 -3.11
CA LEU A 226 -7.29 -9.21 -2.47
C LEU A 226 -6.88 -9.09 -0.99
N GLU A 227 -7.84 -9.22 -0.09
CA GLU A 227 -7.60 -9.19 1.36
C GLU A 227 -7.89 -10.56 1.98
N CYS A 228 -7.21 -10.84 3.09
CA CYS A 228 -7.35 -12.08 3.85
C CYS A 228 -7.44 -11.75 5.34
N GLU A 229 -8.50 -12.21 5.99
CA GLU A 229 -8.73 -12.05 7.43
C GLU A 229 -8.94 -13.43 8.09
N PRO A 230 -8.35 -13.69 9.27
CA PRO A 230 -8.53 -14.96 9.97
C PRO A 230 -9.92 -15.00 10.60
N LEU A 231 -10.59 -16.14 10.49
CA LEU A 231 -11.85 -16.43 11.19
C LEU A 231 -11.59 -17.40 12.35
N ASN A 232 -12.52 -18.31 12.63
CA ASN A 232 -12.33 -19.33 13.66
C ASN A 232 -11.38 -20.45 13.16
N THR A 233 -10.73 -21.14 14.10
CA THR A 233 -10.19 -22.48 13.84
C THR A 233 -11.20 -23.53 14.31
N HIS A 234 -11.46 -24.52 13.47
CA HIS A 234 -12.36 -25.64 13.78
C HIS A 234 -11.65 -26.99 13.58
N PHE A 235 -12.03 -27.99 14.39
CA PHE A 235 -11.47 -29.34 14.30
C PHE A 235 -12.43 -30.26 13.57
N LYS A 236 -11.96 -30.93 12.50
CA LYS A 236 -12.75 -31.97 11.83
C LYS A 236 -12.39 -33.35 12.36
N SER A 237 -13.40 -34.03 12.91
CA SER A 237 -13.31 -35.44 13.26
C SER A 237 -13.62 -36.30 12.04
N ARG A 238 -12.96 -37.47 11.95
CA ARG A 238 -13.00 -38.34 10.77
C ARG A 238 -14.38 -38.96 10.46
N ARG A 239 -15.35 -38.86 11.39
CA ARG A 239 -16.71 -39.41 11.22
C ARG A 239 -17.51 -38.73 10.09
N ASP A 240 -17.12 -37.52 9.68
CA ASP A 240 -17.81 -36.75 8.64
C ASP A 240 -17.13 -36.83 7.25
N CYS A 241 -16.08 -37.67 7.09
CA CYS A 241 -15.30 -37.77 5.85
C CYS A 241 -15.52 -39.10 5.12
N LYS A 242 -16.12 -39.04 3.91
CA LYS A 242 -16.41 -40.23 3.06
C LYS A 242 -15.19 -40.91 2.41
N ILE A 243 -13.96 -40.42 2.64
CA ILE A 243 -12.75 -40.90 1.94
C ILE A 243 -11.68 -41.28 2.97
N GLY A 244 -11.35 -42.58 3.04
CA GLY A 244 -10.16 -43.08 3.77
C GLY A 244 -8.87 -42.65 3.03
N ILE A 245 -7.72 -42.49 3.67
CA ILE A 245 -6.94 -43.45 4.48
C ILE A 245 -6.16 -42.64 5.57
N LEU A 246 -5.41 -43.29 6.47
CA LEU A 246 -4.61 -42.75 7.61
C LEU A 246 -4.40 -41.20 7.67
N GLY A 247 -4.70 -40.46 8.75
CA GLY A 247 -5.33 -40.79 10.05
C GLY A 247 -5.14 -39.64 11.09
N GLY A 248 -6.00 -39.53 12.11
CA GLY A 248 -5.97 -38.46 13.15
C GLY A 248 -6.95 -37.30 12.94
N ASP A 249 -7.27 -36.55 14.00
CA ASP A 249 -8.01 -35.27 13.90
C ASP A 249 -7.06 -34.16 13.38
N PHE A 250 -7.59 -33.20 12.63
CA PHE A 250 -6.82 -32.05 12.14
C PHE A 250 -7.55 -30.72 12.39
N ALA A 251 -6.75 -29.67 12.61
CA ALA A 251 -7.23 -28.29 12.62
C ALA A 251 -7.46 -27.80 11.18
N LEU A 252 -8.58 -27.11 10.98
CA LEU A 252 -8.89 -26.31 9.80
C LEU A 252 -8.86 -24.84 10.20
N TYR A 253 -8.00 -24.08 9.53
CA TYR A 253 -7.87 -22.64 9.68
C TYR A 253 -8.77 -21.99 8.65
N GLU A 254 -9.79 -21.25 9.11
CA GLU A 254 -10.73 -20.57 8.24
C GLU A 254 -10.30 -19.12 8.02
N PHE A 255 -10.48 -18.64 6.79
CA PHE A 255 -10.16 -17.27 6.40
C PHE A 255 -11.32 -16.71 5.60
N ARG A 256 -11.62 -15.43 5.83
CA ARG A 256 -12.43 -14.62 4.92
C ARG A 256 -11.50 -14.04 3.87
N MET A 257 -11.85 -14.25 2.61
CA MET A 257 -11.21 -13.63 1.47
C MET A 257 -12.16 -12.58 0.89
N SER A 258 -11.66 -11.42 0.50
CA SER A 258 -12.44 -10.39 -0.19
C SER A 258 -11.68 -9.73 -1.32
N PHE A 259 -12.39 -9.34 -2.37
CA PHE A 259 -11.85 -8.63 -3.54
C PHE A 259 -12.89 -7.63 -4.07
N GLY A 260 -12.78 -6.37 -3.64
CA GLY A 260 -13.89 -5.42 -3.75
C GLY A 260 -15.12 -5.96 -3.02
N ASP A 261 -16.29 -5.92 -3.66
CA ASP A 261 -17.56 -6.39 -3.09
C ASP A 261 -17.68 -7.92 -2.99
N VAL A 262 -16.82 -8.68 -3.68
CA VAL A 262 -16.87 -10.15 -3.69
C VAL A 262 -16.19 -10.69 -2.43
N THR A 263 -16.94 -11.42 -1.60
CA THR A 263 -16.42 -12.05 -0.36
C THR A 263 -16.72 -13.54 -0.36
N TRP A 264 -15.72 -14.36 -0.02
CA TRP A 264 -15.86 -15.81 0.15
C TRP A 264 -15.06 -16.31 1.36
N MET A 265 -15.20 -17.59 1.69
CA MET A 265 -14.46 -18.23 2.79
C MET A 265 -13.64 -19.40 2.25
N ILE A 266 -12.43 -19.56 2.79
CA ILE A 266 -11.58 -20.75 2.55
C ILE A 266 -11.25 -21.41 3.88
N SER A 267 -11.02 -22.73 3.85
CA SER A 267 -10.73 -23.53 5.03
C SER A 267 -9.61 -24.52 4.73
N LYS A 268 -8.44 -24.32 5.35
CA LYS A 268 -7.19 -25.01 4.96
C LYS A 268 -6.49 -25.67 6.14
N ARG A 269 -5.80 -26.79 5.89
CA ARG A 269 -4.92 -27.47 6.86
C ARG A 269 -3.48 -27.03 6.71
N TYR A 270 -2.66 -27.23 7.76
CA TYR A 270 -1.20 -27.02 7.70
C TYR A 270 -0.58 -27.64 6.44
N SER A 271 -0.91 -28.91 6.15
CA SER A 271 -0.33 -29.64 5.01
C SER A 271 -0.60 -29.02 3.64
N GLU A 272 -1.67 -28.22 3.53
CA GLU A 272 -2.00 -27.52 2.28
C GLU A 272 -1.17 -26.24 2.16
N PHE A 273 -0.97 -25.51 3.26
CA PHE A 273 -0.01 -24.40 3.33
C PHE A 273 1.41 -24.87 3.01
N ASP A 274 1.83 -25.98 3.60
CA ASP A 274 3.14 -26.60 3.36
C ASP A 274 3.33 -26.98 1.88
N ALA A 275 2.28 -27.52 1.24
CA ALA A 275 2.31 -27.83 -0.19
C ALA A 275 2.39 -26.55 -1.05
N LEU A 276 1.62 -25.51 -0.72
CA LEU A 276 1.67 -24.22 -1.43
C LEU A 276 3.06 -23.58 -1.32
N ASP A 277 3.59 -23.43 -0.10
CA ASP A 277 4.89 -22.81 0.17
C ASP A 277 6.01 -23.50 -0.61
N ASN A 278 6.09 -24.83 -0.57
CA ASN A 278 7.07 -25.59 -1.36
C ASN A 278 6.98 -25.28 -2.87
N VAL A 279 5.78 -25.18 -3.44
CA VAL A 279 5.61 -24.89 -4.87
C VAL A 279 5.94 -23.44 -5.20
N LEU A 280 5.51 -22.47 -4.37
CA LEU A 280 5.83 -21.06 -4.58
C LEU A 280 7.34 -20.81 -4.46
N ASN A 281 7.98 -21.37 -3.43
CA ASN A 281 9.43 -21.33 -3.23
C ASN A 281 10.21 -21.88 -4.43
N THR A 282 9.77 -23.03 -4.95
CA THR A 282 10.44 -23.70 -6.08
C THR A 282 10.28 -22.93 -7.39
N LYS A 283 9.13 -22.28 -7.63
CA LYS A 283 8.81 -21.63 -8.91
C LYS A 283 9.16 -20.13 -8.98
N TYR A 284 9.01 -19.41 -7.87
CA TYR A 284 9.06 -17.93 -7.85
C TYR A 284 10.13 -17.36 -6.91
N GLY A 285 10.71 -18.18 -6.04
CA GLY A 285 11.58 -17.73 -4.95
C GLY A 285 10.78 -17.27 -3.73
N LEU A 286 11.44 -17.32 -2.57
CA LEU A 286 10.83 -17.22 -1.23
C LEU A 286 9.82 -16.04 -1.05
N PRO A 287 8.62 -16.28 -0.49
CA PRO A 287 7.95 -15.27 0.31
C PRO A 287 8.80 -15.01 1.58
N PRO A 288 8.93 -13.77 2.08
CA PRO A 288 9.85 -13.42 3.17
C PRO A 288 9.26 -13.82 4.53
N VAL A 289 7.93 -13.87 4.59
CA VAL A 289 7.15 -14.42 5.70
C VAL A 289 7.04 -15.92 5.45
N GLY A 290 7.92 -16.70 6.07
CA GLY A 290 7.83 -18.16 6.04
C GLY A 290 6.62 -18.69 6.84
N LEU A 291 6.28 -19.95 6.64
CA LEU A 291 5.21 -20.60 7.40
C LEU A 291 5.50 -20.65 8.92
N PRO A 292 4.48 -20.55 9.78
CA PRO A 292 4.65 -20.77 11.22
C PRO A 292 5.15 -22.20 11.49
N PRO A 293 6.04 -22.41 12.49
CA PRO A 293 6.78 -23.66 12.62
C PRO A 293 5.89 -24.91 12.82
N LYS A 294 6.27 -26.02 12.19
CA LYS A 294 5.67 -27.35 12.42
C LYS A 294 5.85 -27.75 13.89
N GLN A 295 4.75 -28.13 14.54
CA GLN A 295 4.75 -28.63 15.92
C GLN A 295 4.14 -30.03 15.99
N TRP A 296 4.82 -30.89 16.74
CA TRP A 296 4.52 -32.33 16.84
C TRP A 296 3.68 -32.68 18.09
N PHE A 297 3.46 -31.71 18.98
CA PHE A 297 2.70 -31.84 20.23
C PHE A 297 1.82 -30.60 20.43
N GLY A 298 0.84 -30.68 21.34
CA GLY A 298 0.01 -29.51 21.69
C GLY A 298 -1.00 -29.06 20.63
N LEU A 299 -1.34 -29.89 19.64
CA LEU A 299 -2.24 -29.54 18.51
C LEU A 299 -3.66 -29.08 18.89
N ARG A 300 -4.06 -29.21 20.17
CA ARG A 300 -5.35 -28.74 20.71
C ARG A 300 -5.22 -27.58 21.71
N ASP A 301 -4.02 -27.04 21.92
CA ASP A 301 -3.80 -25.86 22.77
C ASP A 301 -4.32 -24.60 22.06
N PRO A 302 -5.29 -23.84 22.63
CA PRO A 302 -5.88 -22.66 22.00
C PRO A 302 -4.86 -21.57 21.62
N ASN A 303 -3.83 -21.34 22.45
CA ASN A 303 -2.84 -20.31 22.20
C ASN A 303 -1.92 -20.70 21.04
N VAL A 304 -1.56 -21.99 20.98
CA VAL A 304 -0.77 -22.56 19.88
C VAL A 304 -1.55 -22.53 18.56
N ILE A 305 -2.86 -22.79 18.63
CA ILE A 305 -3.76 -22.71 17.47
C ILE A 305 -3.84 -21.26 16.96
N GLN A 306 -4.11 -20.29 17.85
CA GLN A 306 -4.25 -18.89 17.49
C GLN A 306 -2.96 -18.33 16.88
N SER A 307 -1.83 -18.48 17.58
CA SER A 307 -0.51 -18.03 17.09
C SER A 307 -0.16 -18.60 15.72
N ARG A 308 -0.60 -19.82 15.42
CA ARG A 308 -0.43 -20.43 14.09
C ARG A 308 -1.40 -19.86 13.06
N HIS A 309 -2.65 -19.59 13.44
CA HIS A 309 -3.64 -18.93 12.57
C HIS A 309 -3.15 -17.54 12.17
N ASP A 310 -2.62 -16.77 13.12
CA ASP A 310 -2.01 -15.46 12.89
C ASP A 310 -0.82 -15.57 11.92
N GLY A 311 0.06 -16.56 12.12
CA GLY A 311 1.19 -16.84 11.22
C GLY A 311 0.76 -17.21 9.80
N PHE A 312 -0.29 -18.02 9.63
CA PHE A 312 -0.86 -18.30 8.30
C PHE A 312 -1.52 -17.08 7.67
N ASN A 313 -2.17 -16.23 8.47
CA ASN A 313 -2.76 -14.99 7.99
C ASN A 313 -1.69 -14.01 7.47
N LEU A 314 -0.56 -13.87 8.18
CA LEU A 314 0.59 -13.09 7.73
C LEU A 314 1.19 -13.65 6.43
N TYR A 315 1.38 -14.98 6.35
CA TYR A 315 1.85 -15.66 5.14
C TYR A 315 0.94 -15.39 3.92
N LEU A 316 -0.38 -15.54 4.08
CA LEU A 316 -1.33 -15.28 2.99
C LEU A 316 -1.34 -13.80 2.59
N ASN A 317 -1.30 -12.89 3.56
CA ASN A 317 -1.27 -11.46 3.27
C ASN A 317 0.00 -11.03 2.53
N ASP A 318 1.18 -11.63 2.78
CA ASP A 318 2.37 -11.39 1.94
C ASP A 318 2.17 -11.99 0.53
N CYS A 319 1.67 -13.22 0.42
CA CYS A 319 1.46 -13.88 -0.87
C CYS A 319 0.48 -13.13 -1.78
N ILE A 320 -0.67 -12.67 -1.27
CA ILE A 320 -1.69 -11.96 -2.08
C ILE A 320 -1.28 -10.52 -2.42
N LYS A 321 -0.40 -9.90 -1.63
CA LYS A 321 0.20 -8.59 -1.93
C LYS A 321 1.27 -8.64 -3.03
N ARG A 322 1.68 -9.83 -3.46
CA ARG A 322 2.71 -10.04 -4.50
C ARG A 322 2.07 -10.37 -5.85
N PRO A 323 1.98 -9.42 -6.81
CA PRO A 323 1.54 -9.62 -8.19
C PRO A 323 1.97 -10.92 -8.85
N VAL A 324 3.26 -11.29 -8.76
CA VAL A 324 3.79 -12.52 -9.35
C VAL A 324 3.12 -13.78 -8.76
N LEU A 325 2.76 -13.75 -7.47
CA LEU A 325 2.12 -14.85 -6.77
C LEU A 325 0.59 -14.81 -6.88
N VAL A 326 -0.06 -13.64 -6.79
CA VAL A 326 -1.54 -13.51 -6.93
C VAL A 326 -2.01 -13.83 -8.36
N LEU A 327 -1.14 -13.68 -9.36
CA LEU A 327 -1.35 -14.14 -10.73
C LEU A 327 -1.01 -15.63 -10.95
N SER A 328 -0.41 -16.32 -9.96
CA SER A 328 -0.07 -17.75 -10.08
C SER A 328 -1.33 -18.63 -10.01
N PRO A 329 -1.49 -19.63 -10.91
CA PRO A 329 -2.56 -20.62 -10.81
C PRO A 329 -2.59 -21.35 -9.46
N GLU A 330 -1.42 -21.53 -8.84
CA GLU A 330 -1.22 -22.18 -7.54
C GLU A 330 -1.91 -21.41 -6.42
N LEU A 331 -1.63 -20.09 -6.29
CA LEU A 331 -2.25 -19.27 -5.26
C LEU A 331 -3.74 -19.01 -5.57
N GLN A 332 -4.12 -18.86 -6.84
CA GLN A 332 -5.52 -18.75 -7.26
C GLN A 332 -6.34 -19.99 -6.88
N SER A 333 -5.81 -21.18 -7.14
CA SER A 333 -6.45 -22.44 -6.75
C SER A 333 -6.42 -22.65 -5.23
N PHE A 334 -5.35 -22.24 -4.54
CA PHE A 334 -5.28 -22.34 -3.08
C PHE A 334 -6.30 -21.44 -2.40
N CYS A 335 -6.38 -20.17 -2.80
CA CYS A 335 -7.34 -19.20 -2.28
C CYS A 335 -8.76 -19.42 -2.81
N GLU A 336 -9.03 -20.48 -3.57
CA GLU A 336 -10.34 -20.83 -4.13
C GLU A 336 -11.02 -19.62 -4.82
N MET A 337 -10.22 -18.83 -5.56
CA MET A 337 -10.68 -17.55 -6.09
C MET A 337 -11.84 -17.74 -7.08
N PRO A 338 -12.96 -17.01 -6.93
CA PRO A 338 -14.07 -17.05 -7.89
C PRO A 338 -13.62 -16.70 -9.32
N GLU A 339 -14.27 -17.26 -10.35
CA GLU A 339 -13.89 -17.00 -11.75
C GLU A 339 -13.98 -15.51 -12.11
N GLU A 340 -14.94 -14.77 -11.57
CA GLU A 340 -15.06 -13.31 -11.75
C GLU A 340 -13.85 -12.55 -11.20
N VAL A 341 -13.32 -12.99 -10.05
CA VAL A 341 -12.09 -12.47 -9.43
C VAL A 341 -10.90 -12.81 -10.31
N ILE A 342 -10.71 -14.08 -10.69
CA ILE A 342 -9.63 -14.53 -11.61
C ILE A 342 -9.66 -13.78 -12.94
N ASN A 343 -10.86 -13.54 -13.52
CA ASN A 343 -11.00 -12.84 -14.78
C ASN A 343 -10.73 -11.34 -14.67
N SER A 344 -10.88 -10.73 -13.49
CA SER A 344 -10.46 -9.34 -13.25
C SER A 344 -8.94 -9.17 -13.30
N PHE A 345 -8.16 -10.17 -12.85
CA PHE A 345 -6.70 -10.19 -12.97
C PHE A 345 -6.20 -10.27 -14.43
N LYS A 346 -7.03 -10.79 -15.35
CA LYS A 346 -6.65 -11.05 -16.76
C LYS A 346 -7.04 -9.95 -17.74
N LYS A 347 -7.83 -8.96 -17.32
CA LYS A 347 -8.47 -7.97 -18.22
C LYS A 347 -7.72 -6.65 -18.39
N ASN A 348 -6.54 -6.50 -17.78
CA ASN A 348 -5.75 -5.27 -17.73
C ASN A 348 -4.36 -5.45 -18.35
#